data_AF-A0A7V5S0H4-F1
#
_entry.id   AF-A0A7V5S0H4-F1
#
_cell.length_a   1.000
_cell.length_b   1.000
_cell.length_c   1.000
_cell.angle_alpha   90.00
_cell.angle_beta   90.00
_cell.angle_gamma   90.00
#
_symmetry.space_group_name_H-M   'P 1'
#
loop_
_entity.id
_entity.type
_entity.pdbx_description
1 polymer ?
#
loop_
_entity_poly.entity_id
_entity_poly.type
_entity_poly.pdbx_seq_one_letter_code
_entity_poly.pdbx_strand_id
1 'polypeptide(L)'
;AEDVADDTTAEEIVIVCRDAEAETIKRVALQLGRRIRGVIQESHLVNWYHAAFAPKYAPTLGSKIILNLRREFDEEFPFSRPEYQSNFETFYKERGYDQIREPDAGCVFYEPDE
;
A
#
# COMPACT_ATOMS: atom_id res chain seq x y z
N ALA A 1 -19.94 -22.11 13.24
CA ALA A 1 -19.51 -20.74 12.94
C ALA A 1 -18.44 -20.43 13.99
N GLU A 2 -17.20 -20.59 13.59
CA GLU A 2 -16.03 -20.41 14.45
C GLU A 2 -15.66 -18.92 14.40
N ASP A 3 -15.45 -18.36 15.57
CA ASP A 3 -15.29 -16.94 15.85
C ASP A 3 -13.93 -16.45 15.32
N VAL A 4 -13.86 -16.17 14.02
CA VAL A 4 -12.69 -15.53 13.39
C VAL A 4 -12.78 -14.03 13.61
N ALA A 5 -12.52 -13.56 14.83
CA ALA A 5 -12.41 -12.13 15.09
C ALA A 5 -11.56 -11.71 16.31
N ASP A 6 -10.99 -12.65 17.09
CA ASP A 6 -10.44 -12.29 18.41
C ASP A 6 -8.91 -12.36 18.55
N ASP A 7 -8.15 -12.46 17.46
CA ASP A 7 -6.68 -12.48 17.56
C ASP A 7 -5.94 -11.76 16.43
N THR A 8 -6.50 -10.67 15.92
CA THR A 8 -5.63 -9.63 15.31
C THR A 8 -5.18 -8.71 16.43
N THR A 9 -4.10 -9.11 17.09
CA THR A 9 -3.32 -8.30 18.04
C THR A 9 -2.78 -7.06 17.30
N ALA A 10 -3.66 -6.08 17.06
CA ALA A 10 -3.28 -4.72 16.69
C ALA A 10 -2.67 -4.07 17.95
N GLU A 11 -1.50 -4.56 18.36
CA GLU A 11 -0.76 -4.08 19.53
C GLU A 11 -0.25 -2.65 19.33
N GLU A 12 -0.38 -2.10 18.11
CA GLU A 12 0.28 -0.86 17.72
C GLU A 12 -0.56 0.00 16.76
N ILE A 13 -1.57 0.69 17.29
CA ILE A 13 -2.41 1.58 16.47
C ILE A 13 -1.70 2.93 16.27
N VAL A 14 -1.60 3.38 15.02
CA VAL A 14 -1.16 4.73 14.64
C VAL A 14 -2.36 5.48 14.06
N ILE A 15 -2.67 6.66 14.59
CA ILE A 15 -3.79 7.47 14.12
C ILE A 15 -3.27 8.58 13.21
N VAL A 16 -3.82 8.67 12.00
CA VAL A 16 -3.61 9.80 11.09
C VAL A 16 -4.83 10.72 11.18
N CYS A 17 -4.63 12.02 11.33
CA CYS A 17 -5.72 12.98 11.49
C CYS A 17 -5.41 14.34 10.85
N ARG A 18 -6.46 15.14 10.67
CA ARG A 18 -6.31 16.54 10.26
C ARG A 18 -5.56 17.33 11.33
N ASP A 19 -4.75 18.29 10.90
CA ASP A 19 -3.93 19.10 11.79
C ASP A 19 -4.73 19.78 12.92
N ALA A 20 -5.94 20.26 12.60
CA ALA A 20 -6.84 20.92 13.54
C ALA A 20 -7.41 19.97 14.62
N GLU A 21 -7.47 18.68 14.35
CA GLU A 21 -8.07 17.66 15.24
C GLU A 21 -7.02 16.99 16.13
N ALA A 22 -5.73 17.18 15.83
CA ALA A 22 -4.62 16.47 16.45
C ALA A 22 -4.57 16.62 17.97
N GLU A 23 -4.82 17.82 18.50
CA GLU A 23 -4.79 18.07 19.94
C GLU A 23 -5.94 17.35 20.67
N THR A 24 -7.14 17.37 20.10
CA THR A 24 -8.30 16.63 20.63
C THR A 24 -8.02 15.14 20.64
N ILE A 25 -7.49 14.60 19.54
CA ILE A 25 -7.18 13.17 19.41
C ILE A 25 -6.07 12.75 20.37
N LYS A 26 -5.02 13.58 20.56
CA LYS A 26 -3.96 13.31 21.55
C LYS A 26 -4.51 13.20 22.97
N ARG A 27 -5.44 14.07 23.35
CA ARG A 27 -6.08 14.03 24.68
C ARG A 27 -6.89 12.76 24.88
N VAL A 28 -7.66 12.36 23.87
CA VAL A 28 -8.44 11.11 23.91
C VAL A 28 -7.50 9.89 23.93
N ALA A 29 -6.45 9.90 23.11
CA ALA A 29 -5.46 8.82 23.05
C ALA A 29 -4.75 8.62 24.40
N LEU A 30 -4.42 9.71 25.11
CA LEU A 30 -3.83 9.66 26.45
C LEU A 30 -4.77 8.96 27.46
N GLN A 31 -6.09 9.14 27.31
CA GLN A 31 -7.09 8.51 28.17
C GLN A 31 -7.29 7.01 27.85
N LEU A 32 -7.06 6.59 26.60
CA LEU A 32 -7.26 5.21 26.13
C LEU A 32 -6.08 4.26 26.40
N GLY A 33 -4.94 4.75 26.89
CA GLY A 33 -3.80 3.92 27.33
C GLY A 33 -2.95 3.30 26.20
N ARG A 34 -2.19 2.24 26.54
CA ARG A 34 -1.04 1.65 25.78
C ARG A 34 -1.31 1.15 24.35
N ARG A 35 -2.52 1.29 23.82
CA ARG A 35 -2.92 0.75 22.50
C ARG A 35 -2.54 1.67 21.33
N ILE A 36 -2.28 2.96 21.58
CA ILE A 36 -1.96 3.93 20.53
C ILE A 36 -0.47 4.29 20.61
N ARG A 37 0.29 3.99 19.56
CA ARG A 37 1.73 4.32 19.49
C ARG A 37 2.00 5.77 19.12
N GLY A 38 1.07 6.43 18.43
CA GLY A 38 1.25 7.81 18.05
C GLY A 38 0.10 8.39 17.23
N VAL A 39 0.09 9.72 17.18
CA VAL A 39 -0.81 10.52 16.35
C VAL A 39 0.03 11.26 15.32
N ILE A 40 -0.26 11.03 14.05
CA ILE A 40 0.38 11.66 12.90
C ILE A 40 -0.60 12.68 12.33
N GLN A 41 -0.10 13.89 12.09
CA GLN A 41 -0.85 14.94 11.40
C GLN A 41 -0.75 14.75 9.89
N GLU A 42 -1.80 15.08 9.16
CA GLU A 42 -1.81 15.01 7.69
C GLU A 42 -0.65 15.81 7.08
N SER A 43 -0.33 16.99 7.62
CA SER A 43 0.83 17.77 7.16
C SER A 43 2.17 17.04 7.35
N HIS A 44 2.31 16.18 8.35
CA HIS A 44 3.49 15.32 8.48
C HIS A 44 3.59 14.35 7.32
N LEU A 45 2.48 13.73 6.90
CA LEU A 45 2.47 12.85 5.74
C LEU A 45 2.90 13.62 4.49
N VAL A 46 2.29 14.79 4.22
CA VAL A 46 2.65 15.63 3.08
C VAL A 46 4.15 15.93 3.06
N ASN A 47 4.73 16.32 4.19
CA ASN A 47 6.15 16.59 4.31
C ASN A 47 7.02 15.35 4.08
N TRP A 48 6.61 14.19 4.59
CA TRP A 48 7.33 12.93 4.39
C TRP A 48 7.26 12.46 2.95
N TYR A 49 6.11 12.59 2.28
CA TYR A 49 5.96 12.33 0.87
C TYR A 49 6.89 13.25 0.06
N HIS A 50 6.87 14.56 0.32
CA HIS A 50 7.81 15.48 -0.33
C HIS A 50 9.27 15.11 -0.12
N ALA A 51 9.65 14.70 1.09
CA ALA A 51 11.01 14.25 1.38
C ALA A 51 11.36 12.95 0.66
N ALA A 52 10.45 11.96 0.67
CA ALA A 52 10.65 10.66 0.06
C ALA A 52 10.79 10.76 -1.47
N PHE A 53 10.02 11.65 -2.08
CA PHE A 53 10.02 11.88 -3.54
C PHE A 53 10.96 13.01 -3.97
N ALA A 54 11.70 13.64 -3.05
CA ALA A 54 12.70 14.62 -3.43
C ALA A 54 13.75 13.96 -4.35
N PRO A 55 14.22 14.65 -5.42
CA PRO A 55 15.19 14.08 -6.38
C PRO A 55 16.45 13.51 -5.74
N LYS A 56 16.82 14.03 -4.56
CA LYS A 56 17.94 13.56 -3.75
C LYS A 56 17.79 12.10 -3.29
N TYR A 57 16.57 11.67 -2.97
CA TYR A 57 16.30 10.34 -2.41
C TYR A 57 15.62 9.41 -3.40
N ALA A 58 15.03 9.91 -4.48
CA ALA A 58 14.38 9.10 -5.51
C ALA A 58 15.23 7.92 -6.02
N PRO A 59 16.54 8.07 -6.32
CA PRO A 59 17.36 6.95 -6.81
C PRO A 59 17.67 5.86 -5.77
N THR A 60 17.60 6.19 -4.47
CA THR A 60 18.03 5.29 -3.39
C THR A 60 16.87 4.72 -2.58
N LEU A 61 15.81 5.51 -2.41
CA LEU A 61 14.61 5.13 -1.68
C LEU A 61 13.60 4.42 -2.59
N GLY A 62 13.37 4.94 -3.80
CA GLY A 62 12.40 4.38 -4.74
C GLY A 62 12.69 2.92 -5.08
N SER A 63 13.93 2.61 -5.48
CA SER A 63 14.33 1.24 -5.81
C SER A 63 14.19 0.27 -4.64
N LYS A 64 14.48 0.73 -3.41
CA LYS A 64 14.34 -0.09 -2.20
C LYS A 64 12.87 -0.32 -1.84
N ILE A 65 12.03 0.70 -1.95
CA ILE A 65 10.59 0.59 -1.69
C ILE A 65 9.97 -0.40 -2.68
N ILE A 66 10.22 -0.23 -3.98
CA ILE A 66 9.68 -1.14 -5.00
C ILE A 66 10.17 -2.58 -4.80
N LEU A 67 11.46 -2.75 -4.48
CA LEU A 67 12.01 -4.08 -4.19
C LEU A 67 11.31 -4.73 -3.00
N ASN A 68 11.13 -3.99 -1.89
CA ASN A 68 10.46 -4.52 -0.71
C ASN A 68 8.99 -4.80 -0.98
N LEU A 69 8.26 -3.88 -1.64
CA LEU A 69 6.86 -4.08 -2.00
C LEU A 69 6.66 -5.34 -2.85
N ARG A 70 7.53 -5.58 -3.85
CA ARG A 70 7.49 -6.80 -4.65
C ARG A 70 7.71 -8.04 -3.81
N ARG A 71 8.70 -8.01 -2.91
CA ARG A 71 8.98 -9.13 -2.01
C ARG A 71 7.79 -9.44 -1.10
N GLU A 72 7.25 -8.43 -0.40
CA GLU A 72 6.11 -8.62 0.50
C GLU A 72 4.88 -9.10 -0.28
N PHE A 73 4.64 -8.56 -1.48
CA PHE A 73 3.55 -9.00 -2.35
C PHE A 73 3.72 -10.46 -2.76
N ASP A 74 4.92 -10.89 -3.14
CA ASP A 74 5.20 -12.30 -3.48
C ASP A 74 5.10 -13.24 -2.27
N GLU A 75 5.35 -12.75 -1.06
CA GLU A 75 5.14 -13.48 0.19
C GLU A 75 3.65 -13.62 0.52
N GLU A 76 2.85 -12.56 0.32
CA GLU A 76 1.41 -12.56 0.55
C GLU A 76 0.63 -13.32 -0.54
N PHE A 77 1.09 -13.25 -1.80
CA PHE A 77 0.45 -13.83 -2.97
C PHE A 77 1.38 -14.77 -3.74
N PRO A 78 1.70 -15.98 -3.23
CA PRO A 78 2.68 -16.88 -3.87
C PRO A 78 2.42 -17.17 -5.37
N PHE A 79 1.17 -17.13 -5.82
CA PHE A 79 0.81 -17.35 -7.23
C PHE A 79 1.26 -16.23 -8.19
N SER A 80 1.68 -15.07 -7.69
CA SER A 80 2.28 -14.00 -8.51
C SER A 80 3.73 -14.27 -8.86
N ARG A 81 4.40 -15.21 -8.18
CA ARG A 81 5.83 -15.44 -8.38
C ARG A 81 6.12 -16.03 -9.77
N PRO A 82 7.31 -15.79 -10.32
CA PRO A 82 7.72 -16.33 -11.62
C PRO A 82 7.58 -17.85 -11.72
N GLU A 83 7.77 -18.58 -10.61
CA GLU A 83 7.66 -20.04 -10.58
C GLU A 83 6.23 -20.55 -10.83
N TYR A 84 5.21 -19.69 -10.62
CA TYR A 84 3.79 -19.99 -10.87
C TYR A 84 3.22 -19.21 -12.06
N GLN A 85 4.08 -18.56 -12.84
CA GLN A 85 3.67 -17.73 -13.99
C GLN A 85 2.89 -18.54 -15.03
N SER A 86 3.16 -19.83 -15.19
CA SER A 86 2.39 -20.72 -16.07
C SER A 86 0.92 -20.86 -15.63
N ASN A 87 0.64 -20.85 -14.33
CA ASN A 87 -0.72 -20.91 -13.79
C ASN A 87 -1.42 -19.57 -14.01
N PHE A 88 -0.70 -18.47 -13.80
CA PHE A 88 -1.22 -17.14 -14.08
C PHE A 88 -1.52 -16.95 -15.57
N GLU A 89 -0.61 -17.33 -16.48
CA GLU A 89 -0.82 -17.25 -17.93
C GLU A 89 -2.02 -18.08 -18.39
N THR A 90 -2.19 -19.28 -17.83
CA THR A 90 -3.35 -20.13 -18.14
C THR A 90 -4.64 -19.43 -17.74
N PHE A 91 -4.73 -18.94 -16.50
CA PHE A 91 -5.87 -18.16 -16.02
C PHE A 91 -6.11 -16.89 -16.87
N TYR A 92 -5.04 -16.17 -17.19
CA TYR A 92 -5.08 -14.89 -17.89
C TYR A 92 -5.65 -15.06 -19.30
N LYS A 93 -5.21 -16.12 -20.01
CA LYS A 93 -5.71 -16.51 -21.34
C LYS A 93 -7.11 -17.12 -21.30
N GLU A 94 -7.42 -17.97 -20.33
CA GLU A 94 -8.76 -18.56 -20.18
C GLU A 94 -9.84 -17.49 -19.96
N ARG A 95 -9.49 -16.38 -19.32
CA ARG A 95 -10.39 -15.24 -19.12
C ARG A 95 -10.36 -14.22 -20.25
N GLY A 96 -9.53 -14.44 -21.28
CA GLY A 96 -9.39 -13.54 -22.42
C GLY A 96 -8.78 -12.19 -22.05
N TYR A 97 -8.06 -12.10 -20.93
CA TYR A 97 -7.40 -10.85 -20.53
C TYR A 97 -6.26 -10.48 -21.47
N ASP A 98 -5.67 -11.47 -22.14
CA ASP A 98 -4.71 -11.33 -23.24
C ASP A 98 -5.32 -10.71 -24.51
N GLN A 99 -6.65 -10.61 -24.57
CA GLN A 99 -7.40 -10.11 -25.73
C GLN A 99 -8.11 -8.79 -25.45
N ILE A 100 -7.85 -8.17 -24.30
CA ILE A 100 -8.37 -6.83 -24.00
C ILE A 100 -7.78 -5.89 -25.05
N ARG A 101 -8.67 -5.35 -25.89
CA ARG A 101 -8.28 -4.41 -26.94
C ARG A 101 -7.74 -3.15 -26.32
N GLU A 102 -6.73 -2.58 -26.98
CA GLU A 102 -6.30 -1.23 -26.70
C GLU A 102 -7.52 -0.29 -26.76
N PRO A 103 -7.71 0.56 -25.76
CA PRO A 103 -8.80 1.52 -25.77
C PRO A 103 -8.65 2.49 -26.94
N ASP A 104 -9.77 3.02 -27.41
CA ASP A 104 -9.78 3.96 -28.52
C ASP A 104 -8.84 5.16 -28.25
N ALA A 105 -8.24 5.69 -29.33
CA ALA A 105 -7.34 6.83 -29.26
C ALA A 105 -7.99 7.99 -28.47
N GLY A 106 -7.40 8.34 -27.31
CA GLY A 106 -7.93 9.36 -26.41
C GLY A 106 -8.07 8.93 -24.95
N CYS A 107 -7.80 7.66 -24.60
CA CYS A 107 -7.74 7.24 -23.20
C CYS A 107 -6.52 7.88 -22.50
N VAL A 108 -6.77 8.86 -21.62
CA VAL A 108 -5.73 9.56 -20.84
C VAL A 108 -5.00 8.68 -19.80
N PHE A 109 -5.49 7.45 -19.59
CA PHE A 109 -4.92 6.49 -18.64
C PHE A 109 -4.20 5.32 -19.34
N TYR A 110 -4.19 5.29 -20.68
CA TYR A 110 -3.53 4.23 -21.42
C TYR A 110 -2.09 4.64 -21.74
N GLU A 111 -1.14 3.89 -21.19
CA GLU A 111 0.26 3.91 -21.60
C GLU A 111 0.59 2.53 -22.19
N PRO A 112 1.23 2.45 -23.37
CA PRO A 112 1.66 1.17 -23.92
C PRO A 112 2.74 0.54 -23.02
N ASP A 113 2.72 -0.78 -22.87
CA ASP A 113 3.79 -1.50 -22.16
C ASP A 113 5.12 -1.32 -22.92
N GLU A 114 6.19 -0.85 -22.24
CA GLU A 114 7.56 -0.74 -22.79
C GLU A 114 8.29 -2.09 -22.90
#